data_AF-A0A2E6ZLY7-F1
#
_entry.id   AF-A0A2E6ZLY7-F1
#
_cell.length_a   1.000
_cell.length_b   1.000
_cell.length_c   1.000
_cell.angle_alpha   90.00
_cell.angle_beta   90.00
_cell.angle_gamma   90.00
#
_symmetry.space_group_name_H-M   'P 1'
#
loop_
_entity.id
_entity.type
_entity.pdbx_description
1 polymer ?
#
loop_
_entity_poly.entity_id
_entity_poly.type
_entity_poly.pdbx_seq_one_letter_code
_entity_poly.pdbx_strand_id
1 'polypeptide(L)'
;MLEITSPIDKLKTRLVFKRIDYIQEHLEAMQRDPHGLEYAPWKEEVDNIWKEVFSDLNGMSEDAQKFVLEAMRDIWVSYITHYGAVDS
;
A
#
# COMPACT_ATOMS: atom_id res chain seq x y z
N MET A 1 18.02 -8.20 -13.50
CA MET A 1 17.67 -8.48 -12.09
C MET A 1 18.32 -7.39 -11.28
N LEU A 2 17.57 -6.39 -10.82
CA LEU A 2 18.12 -5.34 -9.95
C LEU A 2 18.51 -6.01 -8.64
N GLU A 3 19.80 -6.09 -8.33
CA GLU A 3 20.23 -6.52 -7.01
C GLU A 3 19.81 -5.43 -6.02
N ILE A 4 18.78 -5.72 -5.22
CA ILE A 4 18.51 -4.95 -4.01
C ILE A 4 19.69 -5.22 -3.07
N THR A 5 20.71 -4.36 -3.14
CA THR A 5 22.02 -4.58 -2.52
C THR A 5 22.00 -4.36 -1.00
N SER A 6 21.10 -3.51 -0.50
CA SER A 6 21.02 -3.18 0.92
C SER A 6 20.12 -4.14 1.73
N PRO A 7 20.57 -4.67 2.87
CA PRO A 7 19.71 -5.42 3.80
C PRO A 7 18.48 -4.63 4.27
N ILE A 8 18.60 -3.31 4.40
CA ILE A 8 17.50 -2.42 4.78
C ILE A 8 16.44 -2.40 3.67
N ASP A 9 16.88 -2.26 2.41
CA ASP A 9 15.95 -2.26 1.28
C ASP A 9 15.22 -3.60 1.18
N LYS A 10 15.92 -4.74 1.38
CA LYS A 10 15.26 -6.06 1.40
C LYS A 10 14.21 -6.17 2.50
N LEU A 11 14.50 -5.64 3.70
CA LEU A 11 13.56 -5.64 4.81
C LEU A 11 12.34 -4.78 4.49
N LYS A 12 12.56 -3.55 3.99
CA LYS A 12 11.50 -2.62 3.63
C LYS A 12 10.64 -3.14 2.48
N THR A 13 11.24 -3.70 1.42
CA THR A 13 10.50 -4.36 0.34
C THR A 13 9.57 -5.44 0.87
N ARG A 14 10.04 -6.31 1.78
CA ARG A 14 9.19 -7.34 2.40
C ARG A 14 8.06 -6.74 3.23
N LEU A 15 8.34 -5.69 3.99
CA LEU A 15 7.35 -5.04 4.81
C LEU A 15 6.28 -4.33 3.97
N VAL A 16 6.69 -3.65 2.89
CA VAL A 16 5.77 -3.05 1.92
C VAL A 16 4.88 -4.12 1.31
N PHE A 17 5.42 -5.24 0.81
CA PHE A 17 4.57 -6.28 0.23
C PHE A 17 3.58 -6.89 1.21
N LYS A 18 3.99 -7.13 2.46
CA LYS A 18 3.05 -7.58 3.50
C LYS A 18 1.91 -6.57 3.74
N ARG A 19 2.24 -5.27 3.75
CA ARG A 19 1.25 -4.20 3.87
C ARG A 19 0.32 -4.15 2.67
N ILE A 20 0.85 -4.35 1.45
CA ILE A 20 0.04 -4.43 0.23
C ILE A 20 -0.95 -5.59 0.29
N ASP A 21 -0.53 -6.77 0.74
CA ASP A 21 -1.43 -7.92 0.93
C ASP A 21 -2.56 -7.58 1.92
N TYR A 22 -2.22 -6.94 3.05
CA TYR A 22 -3.21 -6.53 4.05
C TYR A 22 -4.19 -5.47 3.53
N ILE A 23 -3.72 -4.54 2.70
CA ILE A 23 -4.58 -3.58 1.99
C ILE A 23 -5.57 -4.33 1.10
N GLN A 24 -5.12 -5.31 0.32
CA GLN A 24 -6.02 -6.07 -0.56
C GLN A 24 -7.13 -6.76 0.23
N GLU A 25 -6.82 -7.39 1.37
CA GLU A 25 -7.82 -8.01 2.25
C GLU A 25 -8.88 -7.00 2.72
N HIS A 26 -8.46 -5.78 3.09
CA HIS A 26 -9.38 -4.71 3.50
C HIS A 26 -10.25 -4.23 2.35
N LEU A 27 -9.66 -4.08 1.16
CA LEU A 27 -10.40 -3.65 -0.03
C LEU A 27 -11.46 -4.68 -0.44
N GLU A 28 -11.15 -5.98 -0.36
CA GLU A 28 -12.13 -7.03 -0.61
C GLU A 28 -13.27 -7.00 0.41
N ALA A 29 -12.96 -6.79 1.69
CA ALA A 29 -13.98 -6.67 2.75
C ALA A 29 -14.88 -5.44 2.54
N MET A 30 -14.29 -4.29 2.22
CA MET A 30 -15.01 -3.04 1.91
C MET A 30 -15.89 -3.16 0.67
N GLN A 31 -15.45 -3.88 -0.36
CA GLN A 31 -16.25 -4.13 -1.57
C GLN A 31 -17.44 -5.06 -1.28
N ARG A 32 -17.26 -6.02 -0.37
CA ARG A 32 -18.30 -6.98 0.01
C ARG A 32 -19.38 -6.33 0.86
N ASP A 33 -19.03 -5.38 1.72
CA ASP A 33 -19.98 -4.67 2.58
C ASP A 33 -19.74 -3.14 2.60
N PRO A 34 -20.14 -2.41 1.53
CA PRO A 34 -19.91 -0.96 1.42
C PRO A 34 -20.70 -0.10 2.42
N HIS A 35 -21.71 -0.68 3.07
CA HIS A 35 -22.54 -0.01 4.07
C HIS A 35 -22.35 -0.62 5.46
N GLY A 36 -21.35 -1.50 5.62
CA GLY A 36 -21.00 -2.11 6.88
C GLY A 36 -20.47 -1.08 7.87
N LEU A 37 -20.71 -1.34 9.16
CA LEU A 37 -20.21 -0.50 10.24
C LEU A 37 -18.66 -0.41 10.24
N GLU A 38 -18.01 -1.44 9.71
CA GLU A 38 -16.55 -1.56 9.62
C GLU A 38 -15.95 -0.84 8.40
N TYR A 39 -16.76 -0.37 7.45
CA TYR A 39 -16.25 0.27 6.23
C TYR A 39 -15.35 1.47 6.54
N ALA A 40 -15.80 2.38 7.40
CA ALA A 40 -15.04 3.59 7.73
C ALA A 40 -13.74 3.28 8.51
N PRO A 41 -13.76 2.44 9.56
CA PRO A 41 -12.52 1.95 10.20
C PRO A 41 -11.54 1.31 9.23
N TRP A 42 -12.00 0.40 8.35
CA TRP A 42 -11.13 -0.25 7.36
C TRP A 42 -10.53 0.73 6.37
N LYS A 43 -11.31 1.72 5.92
CA LYS A 43 -10.77 2.76 5.05
C LYS A 43 -9.67 3.55 5.74
N GLU A 44 -9.87 3.95 7.00
CA GLU A 44 -8.87 4.67 7.78
C GLU A 44 -7.59 3.84 7.97
N GLU A 45 -7.72 2.54 8.26
CA GLU A 45 -6.58 1.62 8.32
C GLU A 45 -5.82 1.58 6.99
N VAL A 46 -6.52 1.40 5.87
CA VAL A 46 -5.88 1.39 4.53
C VAL A 46 -5.16 2.71 4.24
N ASP A 47 -5.78 3.86 4.55
CA ASP A 47 -5.15 5.17 4.40
C ASP A 47 -3.86 5.30 5.23
N ASN A 48 -3.85 4.79 6.45
CA ASN A 48 -2.68 4.81 7.31
C ASN A 48 -1.58 3.86 6.81
N ILE A 49 -1.93 2.66 6.33
CA ILE A 49 -0.97 1.72 5.76
C ILE A 49 -0.32 2.31 4.51
N TRP A 50 -1.07 2.99 3.64
CA TRP A 50 -0.49 3.69 2.48
C TRP A 50 0.54 4.75 2.90
N LYS A 51 0.25 5.56 3.93
CA LYS A 51 1.21 6.54 4.46
C LYS A 51 2.50 5.84 4.92
N GLU A 52 2.40 4.70 5.60
CA GLU A 52 3.56 3.92 6.01
C GLU A 52 4.37 3.36 4.83
N VAL A 53 3.68 2.85 3.79
CA VAL A 53 4.32 2.35 2.56
C VAL A 53 5.14 3.45 1.90
N PHE A 54 4.58 4.65 1.72
CA PHE A 54 5.31 5.78 1.14
C PHE A 54 6.44 6.29 2.05
N SER A 55 6.25 6.25 3.38
CA SER A 55 7.32 6.56 4.33
C SER A 55 8.50 5.59 4.20
N ASP A 56 8.25 4.30 4.04
CA ASP A 56 9.31 3.31 3.86
C ASP A 56 10.06 3.51 2.54
N LEU A 57 9.31 3.72 1.45
CA LEU A 57 9.84 4.01 0.12
C LEU A 57 10.80 5.21 0.12
N ASN A 58 10.47 6.29 0.85
CA ASN A 58 11.31 7.48 0.94
C ASN A 58 12.68 7.22 1.57
N GLY A 59 12.84 6.14 2.33
CA GLY A 59 14.11 5.74 2.91
C GLY A 59 14.73 4.51 2.25
N MET A 60 14.37 4.18 1.02
CA MET A 60 14.98 3.10 0.22
C MET A 60 15.94 3.68 -0.82
N SER A 61 16.82 2.85 -1.36
CA SER A 61 17.58 3.21 -2.56
C SER A 61 16.65 3.42 -3.78
N GLU A 62 17.10 4.22 -4.75
CA GLU A 62 16.30 4.55 -5.94
C GLU A 62 15.87 3.31 -6.74
N ASP A 63 16.75 2.32 -6.88
CA ASP A 63 16.45 1.07 -7.59
C ASP A 63 15.37 0.25 -6.86
N ALA A 64 15.48 0.15 -5.53
CA ALA A 64 14.49 -0.57 -4.73
C ALA A 64 13.16 0.19 -4.69
N GLN A 65 13.20 1.53 -4.65
CA GLN A 65 12.02 2.38 -4.74
C GLN A 65 11.30 2.17 -6.08
N LYS A 66 12.00 2.21 -7.22
CA LYS A 66 11.43 1.96 -8.55
C LYS A 66 10.78 0.58 -8.63
N PHE A 67 11.49 -0.46 -8.17
CA PHE A 67 10.97 -1.82 -8.15
C PHE A 67 9.66 -1.94 -7.36
N VAL A 68 9.61 -1.38 -6.15
CA VAL A 68 8.41 -1.46 -5.30
C VAL A 68 7.27 -0.60 -5.85
N LEU A 69 7.55 0.60 -6.36
CA LEU A 69 6.56 1.47 -7.00
C LEU A 69 5.92 0.80 -8.22
N GLU A 70 6.72 0.11 -9.05
CA GLU A 70 6.19 -0.68 -10.17
C GLU A 70 5.30 -1.82 -9.69
N ALA A 71 5.73 -2.57 -8.67
CA ALA A 71 4.99 -3.72 -8.15
C ALA A 71 3.65 -3.34 -7.51
N MET A 72 3.56 -2.19 -6.83
CA MET A 72 2.33 -1.77 -6.13
C MET A 72 1.41 -0.85 -6.96
N ARG A 73 1.85 -0.45 -8.17
CA ARG A 73 1.20 0.59 -8.99
C ARG A 73 -0.30 0.35 -9.15
N ASP A 74 -0.69 -0.83 -9.61
CA ASP A 74 -2.08 -1.10 -9.99
C ASP A 74 -3.01 -1.06 -8.78
N ILE A 75 -2.54 -1.55 -7.63
CA ILE A 75 -3.29 -1.57 -6.37
C ILE A 75 -3.46 -0.15 -5.85
N TRP A 76 -2.40 0.66 -5.88
CA TRP A 76 -2.47 2.08 -5.51
C TRP A 76 -3.42 2.87 -6.41
N VAL A 77 -3.30 2.71 -7.74
CA VAL A 77 -4.15 3.41 -8.71
C VAL A 77 -5.60 3.00 -8.55
N SER A 78 -5.88 1.70 -8.36
CA SER A 78 -7.22 1.22 -8.07
C SER A 78 -7.75 1.83 -6.76
N TYR A 79 -6.95 1.83 -5.70
CA TYR A 79 -7.34 2.39 -4.41
C TYR A 79 -7.72 3.86 -4.52
N ILE A 80 -6.83 4.70 -5.06
CA ILE A 80 -7.07 6.15 -5.12
C ILE A 80 -8.25 6.49 -6.04
N THR A 81 -8.50 5.70 -7.09
CA THR A 81 -9.62 5.90 -8.02
C THR A 81 -10.97 5.63 -7.35
N HIS A 82 -11.06 4.60 -6.52
CA HIS A 82 -12.34 4.15 -5.93
C HIS A 82 -12.58 4.70 -4.52
N TYR A 83 -11.51 5.00 -3.77
CA TYR A 83 -11.57 5.33 -2.34
C TYR A 83 -10.79 6.61 -1.98
N GLY A 84 -9.95 7.13 -2.89
CA GLY A 84 -9.14 8.32 -2.66
C GLY A 84 -9.94 9.63 -2.59
N ALA A 85 -11.21 9.59 -2.96
CA ALA A 85 -12.14 10.68 -2.77
C ALA A 85 -12.72 10.65 -1.36
N VAL A 86 -12.00 11.20 -0.37
CA VAL A 86 -12.64 11.65 0.88
C VAL A 86 -12.15 13.06 1.24
N ASP A 87 -13.15 13.95 1.24
CA ASP A 87 -13.28 15.33 1.72
C ASP A 87 -12.66 16.49 0.91
N SER A 88 -13.49 17.05 0.02
CA SER A 88 -13.58 18.51 -0.20
C SER A 88 -14.62 19.12 0.72
#